data_AF-A0A7J6NUZ9-F1
#
_entry.id   AF-A0A7J6NUZ9-F1
#
_cell.length_a   1.000
_cell.length_b   1.000
_cell.length_c   1.000
_cell.angle_alpha   90.00
_cell.angle_beta   90.00
_cell.angle_gamma   90.00
#
_symmetry.space_group_name_H-M   'P 1'
#
loop_
_entity.id
_entity.type
_entity.pdbx_description
1 polymer ?
#
loop_
_entity_poly.entity_id
_entity_poly.type
_entity_poly.pdbx_seq_one_letter_code
_entity_poly.pdbx_strand_id
1 'polypeptide(L)'
;MYPQVQAPPPPQNPYYAPNTVTRVQTIRTYHIVDGRGCGDWACNLVWALLFGWESFLMWVAIGVVCCVTIVGIPFGLQCFKLGWLIFLPFGKTVLRRQSVDTCECTTRLVGNVLWLPLGLVLCIYHMALGLVCFVTIIGIPFGVQHWKFAMMALCPFGTDTSSVALEEHSQLLVTQEIV
;
A
#
# COMPACT_ATOMS: atom_id res chain seq x y z
N MET A 1 8.57 -8.93 -18.30
CA MET A 1 9.42 -9.95 -18.94
C MET A 1 10.69 -10.02 -18.11
N TYR A 2 10.88 -11.07 -17.31
CA TYR A 2 12.03 -11.16 -16.41
C TYR A 2 13.28 -11.52 -17.22
N PRO A 3 14.41 -10.80 -17.11
CA PRO A 3 15.65 -11.24 -17.73
C PRO A 3 16.00 -12.62 -17.17
N GLN A 4 16.11 -13.63 -18.03
CA GLN A 4 16.63 -14.93 -17.62
C GLN A 4 18.11 -14.74 -17.32
N VAL A 5 18.46 -14.57 -16.05
CA VAL A 5 19.87 -14.53 -15.63
C VAL A 5 20.45 -15.91 -15.89
N GLN A 6 21.26 -16.02 -16.94
CA GLN A 6 21.96 -17.25 -17.27
C GLN A 6 22.88 -17.63 -16.11
N ALA A 7 22.75 -18.84 -15.60
CA ALA A 7 23.58 -19.31 -14.49
C ALA A 7 25.06 -19.21 -14.88
N PRO A 8 25.94 -18.71 -13.99
CA PRO A 8 27.37 -18.68 -14.25
C PRO A 8 27.88 -20.12 -14.46
N PRO A 9 28.92 -20.31 -15.30
CA PRO A 9 29.52 -21.63 -15.47
C PRO A 9 29.98 -22.17 -14.11
N PRO A 10 29.90 -23.50 -13.88
CA PRO A 10 30.33 -24.09 -12.63
C PRO A 10 31.79 -23.71 -12.37
N PRO A 11 32.16 -23.33 -11.13
CA PRO A 11 33.52 -22.95 -10.81
C PRO A 11 34.46 -24.13 -11.09
N GLN A 12 35.52 -23.93 -11.88
CA GLN A 12 36.58 -24.94 -12.07
C GLN A 12 37.48 -24.99 -10.83
N ASN A 13 36.93 -25.41 -9.69
CA ASN A 13 37.67 -25.54 -8.45
C ASN A 13 38.22 -26.98 -8.31
N PRO A 14 39.55 -27.20 -8.26
CA PRO A 14 40.15 -28.52 -8.13
C PRO A 14 39.85 -29.23 -6.79
N TYR A 15 39.27 -28.53 -5.81
CA TYR A 15 38.83 -29.10 -4.53
C TYR A 15 37.38 -29.64 -4.55
N TYR A 16 36.80 -29.93 -5.71
CA TYR A 16 35.45 -30.50 -5.80
C TYR A 16 35.41 -31.91 -5.18
N ALA A 17 34.73 -32.07 -4.06
CA ALA A 17 34.49 -33.38 -3.47
C ALA A 17 33.47 -34.17 -4.33
N PRO A 18 33.68 -35.47 -4.56
CA PRO A 18 32.83 -36.25 -5.46
C PRO A 18 31.38 -36.42 -4.98
N ASN A 19 31.06 -36.06 -3.73
CA ASN A 19 29.73 -36.16 -3.12
C ASN A 19 29.11 -34.82 -2.72
N THR A 20 29.52 -33.69 -3.33
CA THR A 20 28.87 -32.39 -3.10
C THR A 20 27.80 -32.08 -4.14
N VAL A 21 26.65 -31.54 -3.69
CA VAL A 21 25.61 -30.97 -4.55
C VAL A 21 25.77 -29.45 -4.60
N THR A 22 25.95 -28.92 -5.81
CA THR A 22 25.95 -27.47 -6.04
C THR A 22 24.50 -26.97 -6.10
N ARG A 23 24.11 -26.15 -5.12
CA ARG A 23 22.81 -25.47 -5.12
C ARG A 23 23.01 -23.99 -5.44
N VAL A 24 22.44 -23.56 -6.57
CA VAL A 24 22.34 -22.15 -6.93
C VAL A 24 21.05 -21.61 -6.34
N GLN A 25 21.16 -20.67 -5.40
CA GLN A 25 20.02 -19.98 -4.81
C GLN A 25 20.05 -18.52 -5.26
N THR A 26 18.91 -18.02 -5.75
CA THR A 26 18.74 -16.60 -6.00
C THR A 26 18.28 -15.94 -4.70
N ILE A 27 19.16 -15.17 -4.06
CA ILE A 27 18.78 -14.32 -2.93
C ILE A 27 18.28 -13.00 -3.49
N ARG A 28 16.99 -12.71 -3.24
CA ARG A 28 16.44 -11.37 -3.45
C ARG A 28 16.65 -10.57 -2.18
N THR A 29 17.52 -9.56 -2.25
CA THR A 29 17.72 -8.61 -1.16
C THR A 29 16.92 -7.37 -1.47
N TYR A 30 16.11 -6.93 -0.50
CA TYR A 30 15.28 -5.73 -0.62
C TYR A 30 15.87 -4.65 0.27
N HIS A 31 16.31 -3.55 -0.33
CA HIS A 31 16.68 -2.37 0.44
C HIS A 31 15.42 -1.50 0.64
N ILE A 32 15.12 -1.16 1.90
CA ILE A 32 13.99 -0.30 2.26
C ILE A 32 14.42 1.14 1.97
N VAL A 33 14.00 1.68 0.83
CA VAL A 33 14.26 3.07 0.47
C VAL A 33 12.98 3.88 0.69
N ASP A 34 13.07 4.94 1.50
CA ASP A 34 12.00 5.92 1.66
C ASP A 34 11.87 6.74 0.37
N GLY A 35 10.80 6.51 -0.41
CA GLY A 35 10.56 7.20 -1.68
C GLY A 35 10.03 8.64 -1.56
N ARG A 36 10.00 9.24 -0.37
CA ARG A 36 9.41 10.57 -0.12
C ARG A 36 10.44 11.68 -0.40
N GLY A 37 10.13 12.57 -1.34
CA GLY A 37 10.95 13.74 -1.63
C GLY A 37 10.67 14.93 -0.69
N CYS A 38 11.54 15.94 -0.71
CA CYS A 38 11.35 17.19 0.06
C CYS A 38 10.02 17.90 -0.27
N GLY A 39 9.62 17.90 -1.55
CA GLY A 39 8.35 18.49 -1.99
C GLY A 39 7.12 17.79 -1.42
N ASP A 40 7.17 16.46 -1.25
CA ASP A 40 6.05 15.70 -0.67
C ASP A 40 5.81 16.11 0.78
N TRP A 41 6.87 16.36 1.54
CA TRP A 41 6.78 16.82 2.92
C TRP A 41 6.16 18.21 3.04
N ALA A 42 6.51 19.14 2.15
CA ALA A 42 5.90 20.47 2.12
C ALA A 42 4.40 20.39 1.82
N CYS A 43 4.00 19.61 0.81
CA CYS A 43 2.59 19.40 0.48
C CYS A 43 1.82 18.68 1.61
N ASN A 44 2.44 17.68 2.25
CA ASN A 44 1.87 16.98 3.40
C ASN A 44 1.67 17.93 4.60
N LEU A 45 2.58 18.87 4.85
CA LEU A 45 2.45 19.85 5.94
C LEU A 45 1.27 20.79 5.70
N VAL A 46 1.18 21.38 4.50
CA VAL A 46 0.07 22.26 4.13
C VAL A 46 -1.26 21.50 4.18
N TRP A 47 -1.27 20.28 3.65
CA TRP A 47 -2.44 19.41 3.70
C TRP A 47 -2.86 19.10 5.13
N ALA A 48 -1.95 18.63 5.99
CA ALA A 48 -2.24 18.23 7.36
C ALA A 48 -2.85 19.37 8.18
N LEU A 49 -2.45 20.62 7.93
CA LEU A 49 -2.99 21.81 8.61
C LEU A 49 -4.36 22.24 8.08
N LEU A 50 -4.60 22.12 6.77
CA LEU A 50 -5.85 22.60 6.15
C LEU A 50 -6.95 21.54 6.15
N PHE A 51 -6.68 20.36 5.57
CA PHE A 51 -7.71 19.36 5.23
C PHE A 51 -7.41 17.94 5.77
N GLY A 52 -6.15 17.68 6.12
CA GLY A 52 -5.68 16.35 6.50
C GLY A 52 -6.14 15.93 7.89
N TRP A 53 -6.13 16.83 8.87
CA TRP A 53 -6.55 16.53 10.24
C TRP A 53 -8.07 16.27 10.34
N GLU A 54 -8.89 17.10 9.70
CA GLU A 54 -10.36 16.92 9.65
C GLU A 54 -10.74 15.59 8.98
N SER A 55 -10.08 15.28 7.86
CA SER A 55 -10.32 14.03 7.12
C SER A 55 -9.84 12.82 7.91
N PHE A 56 -8.67 12.91 8.55
CA PHE A 56 -8.18 11.87 9.46
C PHE A 56 -9.17 11.58 10.59
N LEU A 57 -9.66 12.63 11.26
CA LEU A 57 -10.62 12.50 12.36
C LEU A 57 -11.93 11.84 11.91
N MET A 58 -12.45 12.19 10.72
CA MET A 58 -13.67 11.57 10.19
C MET A 58 -13.50 10.05 10.01
N TRP A 59 -12.37 9.62 9.43
CA TRP A 59 -12.06 8.20 9.23
C TRP A 59 -11.84 7.47 10.54
N VAL A 60 -11.17 8.10 11.51
CA VAL A 60 -11.00 7.55 12.86
C VAL A 60 -12.35 7.46 13.58
N ALA A 61 -13.20 8.48 13.50
CA ALA A 61 -14.51 8.50 14.15
C ALA A 61 -15.40 7.37 13.64
N ILE A 62 -15.50 7.21 12.30
CA ILE A 62 -16.24 6.09 11.70
C ILE A 62 -15.61 4.76 12.10
N GLY A 63 -14.28 4.67 12.12
CA GLY A 63 -13.57 3.47 12.56
C GLY A 63 -13.90 3.07 13.99
N VAL A 64 -13.94 4.05 14.92
CA VAL A 64 -14.34 3.83 16.31
C VAL A 64 -15.79 3.36 16.40
N VAL A 65 -16.71 3.99 15.67
CA VAL A 65 -18.13 3.57 15.62
C VAL A 65 -18.25 2.13 15.11
N CYS A 66 -17.48 1.76 14.08
CA CYS A 66 -17.42 0.37 13.61
C CYS A 66 -16.84 -0.58 14.66
N CYS A 67 -15.82 -0.19 15.42
CA CYS A 67 -15.26 -1.01 16.49
C CYS A 67 -16.26 -1.30 17.62
N VAL A 68 -17.19 -0.38 17.91
CA VAL A 68 -18.22 -0.56 18.94
C VAL A 68 -19.17 -1.72 18.62
N THR A 69 -19.42 -2.02 17.34
CA THR A 69 -20.39 -3.05 16.94
C THR A 69 -19.86 -4.49 17.03
N ILE A 70 -18.64 -4.70 17.55
CA ILE A 70 -17.86 -5.97 17.62
C ILE A 70 -17.65 -6.63 16.24
N VAL A 71 -18.72 -6.89 15.50
CA VAL A 71 -18.73 -7.34 14.11
C VAL A 71 -18.03 -6.34 13.18
N GLY A 72 -18.06 -5.05 13.51
CA GLY A 72 -17.42 -3.99 12.74
C GLY A 72 -15.93 -3.78 13.03
N ILE A 73 -15.32 -4.46 14.00
CA ILE A 73 -13.89 -4.34 14.33
C ILE A 73 -12.96 -4.45 13.09
N PRO A 74 -13.08 -5.45 12.19
CA PRO A 74 -12.23 -5.53 11.00
C PRO A 74 -12.39 -4.30 10.07
N PHE A 75 -13.59 -3.71 10.02
CA PHE A 75 -13.84 -2.49 9.25
C PHE A 75 -13.19 -1.27 9.92
N GLY A 76 -13.27 -1.17 11.26
CA GLY A 76 -12.65 -0.09 12.02
C GLY A 76 -11.12 -0.08 11.91
N LEU A 77 -10.48 -1.26 11.97
CA LEU A 77 -9.04 -1.42 11.74
C LEU A 77 -8.61 -0.93 10.36
N GLN A 78 -9.39 -1.24 9.31
CA GLN A 78 -9.12 -0.76 7.96
C GLN A 78 -9.28 0.77 7.87
N CYS A 79 -10.26 1.35 8.56
CA CYS A 79 -10.44 2.79 8.63
C CYS A 79 -9.26 3.50 9.28
N PHE A 80 -8.68 2.95 10.34
CA PHE A 80 -7.49 3.53 10.97
C PHE A 80 -6.27 3.48 10.05
N LYS A 81 -6.07 2.37 9.32
CA LYS A 81 -4.99 2.24 8.31
C LYS A 81 -5.15 3.29 7.21
N LEU A 82 -6.36 3.47 6.69
CA LEU A 82 -6.65 4.47 5.66
C LEU A 82 -6.61 5.90 6.21
N GLY A 83 -7.00 6.13 7.46
CA GLY A 83 -6.87 7.42 8.13
C GLY A 83 -5.42 7.89 8.08
N TRP A 84 -4.45 7.04 8.43
CA TRP A 84 -3.04 7.41 8.37
C TRP A 84 -2.53 7.68 6.94
N LEU A 85 -3.07 6.98 5.94
CA LEU A 85 -2.82 7.30 4.52
C LEU A 85 -3.35 8.70 4.19
N ILE A 86 -4.56 9.03 4.64
CA ILE A 86 -5.25 10.29 4.37
C ILE A 86 -4.58 11.47 5.05
N PHE A 87 -4.02 11.26 6.25
CA PHE A 87 -3.30 12.31 6.96
C PHE A 87 -2.03 12.76 6.21
N LEU A 88 -1.35 11.81 5.55
CA LEU A 88 -0.12 12.07 4.78
C LEU A 88 -0.21 11.41 3.40
N PRO A 89 -0.95 12.00 2.43
CA PRO A 89 -1.17 11.42 1.11
C PRO A 89 0.08 11.37 0.25
N PHE A 90 0.92 12.41 0.33
CA PHE A 90 1.97 12.64 -0.65
C PHE A 90 3.14 11.68 -0.42
N GLY A 91 3.66 11.13 -1.52
CA GLY A 91 4.72 10.11 -1.52
C GLY A 91 4.29 8.71 -1.06
N LYS A 92 2.99 8.41 -0.95
CA LYS A 92 2.48 7.05 -0.72
C LYS A 92 1.85 6.48 -1.98
N THR A 93 2.21 5.24 -2.32
CA THR A 93 1.57 4.51 -3.43
C THR A 93 0.55 3.53 -2.89
N VAL A 94 -0.59 3.51 -3.57
CA VAL A 94 -1.71 2.63 -3.24
C VAL A 94 -1.61 1.44 -4.18
N LEU A 95 -1.22 0.29 -3.64
CA LEU A 95 -1.12 -0.96 -4.41
C LEU A 95 -2.38 -1.79 -4.17
N ARG A 96 -2.88 -2.38 -5.25
CA ARG A 96 -3.97 -3.34 -5.15
C ARG A 96 -3.38 -4.70 -4.77
N ARG A 97 -3.80 -5.25 -3.63
CA ARG A 97 -3.35 -6.58 -3.19
C ARG A 97 -3.76 -7.62 -4.21
N GLN A 98 -2.84 -8.43 -4.72
CA GLN A 98 -3.18 -9.58 -5.56
C GLN A 98 -3.73 -10.68 -4.65
N SER A 99 -4.95 -11.13 -4.94
CA SER A 99 -5.57 -12.27 -4.25
C SER A 99 -4.89 -13.56 -4.69
N VAL A 100 -4.38 -14.32 -3.74
CA VAL A 100 -3.71 -15.60 -4.04
C VAL A 100 -4.73 -16.74 -4.14
N ASP A 101 -5.85 -16.62 -3.41
CA ASP A 101 -6.90 -17.64 -3.31
C ASP A 101 -8.32 -17.07 -3.47
N THR A 102 -9.26 -17.91 -3.93
CA THR A 102 -10.68 -17.54 -4.16
C THR A 102 -11.40 -17.06 -2.90
N CYS A 103 -11.08 -17.62 -1.73
CA CYS A 103 -11.69 -17.17 -0.46
C CYS A 103 -11.32 -15.71 -0.11
N GLU A 104 -10.13 -15.25 -0.50
CA GLU A 104 -9.71 -13.86 -0.29
C GLU A 104 -10.51 -12.91 -1.19
N CYS A 105 -10.77 -13.31 -2.44
CA CYS A 105 -11.64 -12.57 -3.36
C CYS A 105 -13.06 -12.39 -2.78
N THR A 106 -13.65 -13.48 -2.28
CA THR A 106 -15.00 -13.46 -1.70
C THR A 106 -15.06 -12.55 -0.47
N THR A 107 -14.08 -12.65 0.44
CA THR A 107 -14.04 -11.81 1.64
C THR A 107 -13.94 -10.33 1.30
N ARG A 108 -13.15 -9.97 0.28
CA ARG A 108 -13.00 -8.58 -0.18
C ARG A 108 -14.29 -8.06 -0.82
N LEU A 109 -14.95 -8.88 -1.63
CA LEU A 109 -16.23 -8.52 -2.23
C LEU A 109 -17.30 -8.29 -1.15
N VAL A 110 -17.48 -9.26 -0.25
CA VAL A 110 -18.45 -9.18 0.84
C VAL A 110 -18.17 -7.96 1.74
N GLY A 111 -16.91 -7.73 2.11
CA GLY A 111 -16.50 -6.56 2.88
C GLY A 111 -16.85 -5.24 2.19
N ASN A 112 -16.56 -5.09 0.89
CA ASN A 112 -16.91 -3.88 0.15
C ASN A 112 -18.43 -3.69 0.02
N VAL A 113 -19.22 -4.77 -0.15
CA VAL A 113 -20.69 -4.68 -0.20
C VAL A 113 -21.27 -4.23 1.13
N LEU A 114 -20.81 -4.82 2.25
CA LEU A 114 -21.25 -4.44 3.59
C LEU A 114 -20.82 -3.01 3.96
N TRP A 115 -19.67 -2.58 3.47
CA TRP A 115 -19.13 -1.23 3.72
C TRP A 115 -19.82 -0.14 2.91
N LEU A 116 -20.40 -0.47 1.75
CA LEU A 116 -20.90 0.50 0.77
C LEU A 116 -21.76 1.63 1.34
N PRO A 117 -22.69 1.42 2.31
CA PRO A 117 -23.46 2.51 2.88
C PRO A 117 -22.60 3.54 3.62
N LEU A 118 -21.63 3.10 4.44
CA LEU A 118 -20.69 3.97 5.14
C LEU A 118 -19.68 4.59 4.17
N GLY A 119 -19.20 3.79 3.22
CA GLY A 119 -18.30 4.22 2.16
C GLY A 119 -18.90 5.32 1.28
N LEU A 120 -20.20 5.29 1.01
CA LEU A 120 -20.89 6.31 0.22
C LEU A 120 -20.94 7.65 0.96
N VAL A 121 -21.19 7.65 2.27
CA VAL A 121 -21.16 8.87 3.10
C VAL A 121 -19.77 9.53 3.05
N LEU A 122 -18.71 8.73 3.23
CA LEU A 122 -17.33 9.20 3.11
C LEU A 122 -16.96 9.66 1.70
N CYS A 123 -17.46 8.95 0.67
CA CYS A 123 -17.28 9.31 -0.73
C CYS A 123 -17.87 10.70 -1.01
N ILE A 124 -19.12 10.94 -0.60
CA ILE A 124 -19.79 12.22 -0.77
C ILE A 124 -19.05 13.34 -0.03
N TYR A 125 -18.62 13.08 1.22
CA TYR A 125 -17.82 14.03 1.99
C TYR A 125 -16.55 14.46 1.24
N HIS A 126 -15.78 13.51 0.73
CA HIS A 126 -14.58 13.82 -0.03
C HIS A 126 -14.86 14.45 -1.38
N MET A 127 -15.93 14.06 -2.07
CA MET A 127 -16.34 14.71 -3.32
C MET A 127 -16.70 16.18 -3.09
N ALA A 128 -17.43 16.49 -2.01
CA ALA A 128 -17.80 17.85 -1.66
C ALA A 128 -16.55 18.71 -1.37
N LEU A 129 -15.63 18.22 -0.52
CA LEU A 129 -14.38 18.95 -0.23
C LEU A 129 -13.50 19.08 -1.47
N GLY A 130 -13.42 18.05 -2.31
CA GLY A 130 -12.70 18.10 -3.57
C GLY A 130 -13.24 19.19 -4.51
N LEU A 131 -14.56 19.30 -4.62
CA LEU A 131 -15.21 20.33 -5.43
C LEU A 131 -14.92 21.75 -4.89
N VAL A 132 -14.94 21.93 -3.57
CA VAL A 132 -14.58 23.21 -2.94
C VAL A 132 -13.11 23.55 -3.23
N CYS A 133 -12.20 22.59 -3.14
CA CYS A 133 -10.79 22.79 -3.46
C CYS A 133 -10.58 23.22 -4.92
N PHE A 134 -11.37 22.68 -5.85
CA PHE A 134 -11.27 23.04 -7.28
C PHE A 134 -11.68 24.48 -7.61
N VAL A 135 -12.33 25.21 -6.69
CA VAL A 135 -12.67 26.63 -6.88
C VAL A 135 -11.42 27.51 -6.96
N THR A 136 -10.31 27.08 -6.36
CA THR A 136 -9.07 27.87 -6.32
C THR A 136 -7.97 27.17 -7.11
N ILE A 137 -7.13 27.95 -7.83
CA ILE A 137 -5.99 27.40 -8.59
C ILE A 137 -5.02 26.63 -7.67
N ILE A 138 -4.79 27.14 -6.46
CA ILE A 138 -3.91 26.53 -5.45
C ILE A 138 -4.53 25.25 -4.85
N GLY A 139 -5.87 25.17 -4.81
CA GLY A 139 -6.61 24.04 -4.25
C GLY A 139 -6.71 22.82 -5.18
N ILE A 140 -6.51 22.99 -6.49
CA ILE A 140 -6.57 21.90 -7.49
C ILE A 140 -5.75 20.66 -7.09
N PRO A 141 -4.46 20.75 -6.72
CA PRO A 141 -3.68 19.57 -6.32
C PRO A 141 -4.29 18.83 -5.11
N PHE A 142 -4.93 19.55 -4.19
CA PHE A 142 -5.59 18.96 -3.02
C PHE A 142 -6.96 18.36 -3.36
N GLY A 143 -7.71 18.97 -4.28
CA GLY A 143 -8.95 18.41 -4.80
C GLY A 143 -8.75 17.05 -5.49
N VAL A 144 -7.64 16.88 -6.22
CA VAL A 144 -7.26 15.59 -6.82
C VAL A 144 -7.01 14.51 -5.74
N GLN A 145 -6.47 14.87 -4.58
CA GLN A 145 -6.29 13.92 -3.47
C GLN A 145 -7.63 13.51 -2.87
N HIS A 146 -8.54 14.46 -2.64
CA HIS A 146 -9.90 14.17 -2.20
C HIS A 146 -10.62 13.21 -3.13
N TRP A 147 -10.45 13.34 -4.45
CA TRP A 147 -11.02 12.40 -5.41
C TRP A 147 -10.47 10.98 -5.25
N LYS A 148 -9.15 10.83 -5.02
CA LYS A 148 -8.54 9.53 -4.73
C LYS A 148 -9.10 8.92 -3.44
N PHE A 149 -9.32 9.74 -2.42
CA PHE A 149 -9.93 9.29 -1.17
C PHE A 149 -11.40 8.89 -1.34
N ALA A 150 -12.16 9.59 -2.17
CA ALA A 150 -13.52 9.20 -2.53
C ALA A 150 -13.58 7.81 -3.18
N MET A 151 -12.66 7.54 -4.11
CA MET A 151 -12.55 6.22 -4.75
C MET A 151 -12.17 5.11 -3.75
N MET A 152 -11.25 5.39 -2.82
CA MET A 152 -10.88 4.44 -1.76
C MET A 152 -11.99 4.26 -0.71
N ALA A 153 -12.82 5.27 -0.48
CA ALA A 153 -13.95 5.19 0.43
C ALA A 153 -15.02 4.20 -0.05
N LEU A 154 -15.23 4.08 -1.36
CA LEU A 154 -16.19 3.12 -1.93
C LEU A 154 -15.73 1.66 -1.76
N CYS A 155 -14.43 1.42 -1.96
CA CYS A 155 -13.85 0.07 -1.94
C CYS A 155 -12.57 0.06 -1.08
N PRO A 156 -12.68 0.11 0.25
CA PRO A 156 -11.51 0.19 1.12
C PRO A 156 -10.75 -1.13 1.20
N PHE A 157 -11.41 -2.27 0.94
CA PHE A 157 -10.81 -3.59 1.09
C PHE A 157 -10.00 -4.00 -0.12
N GLY A 158 -8.83 -4.58 0.16
CA GLY A 158 -7.90 -5.03 -0.88
C GLY A 158 -6.89 -3.98 -1.34
N THR A 159 -6.77 -2.92 -0.55
CA THR A 159 -5.87 -1.81 -0.78
C THR A 159 -4.72 -1.89 0.21
N ASP A 160 -3.51 -1.99 -0.30
CA ASP A 160 -2.28 -1.95 0.48
C ASP A 160 -1.54 -0.64 0.25
N THR A 161 -0.98 -0.11 1.33
CA THR A 161 -0.30 1.18 1.37
C THR A 161 1.17 0.96 1.64
N SER A 162 1.97 1.00 0.58
CA SER A 162 3.42 0.90 0.69
C SER A 162 4.01 2.26 0.33
N SER A 163 4.80 2.84 1.23
CA SER A 163 5.73 3.93 0.86
C SER A 163 7.13 3.42 0.56
N VAL A 164 7.33 2.11 0.69
CA VAL A 164 8.61 1.44 0.51
C VAL A 164 8.71 1.01 -0.93
N ALA A 165 9.60 1.65 -1.68
CA ALA A 165 10.05 1.12 -2.95
C ALA A 165 10.93 -0.09 -2.67
N LEU A 166 10.56 -1.25 -3.20
CA LEU A 166 11.39 -2.45 -3.14
C LEU A 166 12.31 -2.43 -4.35
N GLU A 167 13.48 -1.81 -4.19
CA GLU A 167 14.53 -1.97 -5.18
C GLU A 167 15.11 -3.38 -5.04
N GLU A 168 15.04 -4.14 -6.13
CA GLU A 168 15.35 -5.56 -6.11
C GLU A 168 16.78 -5.80 -6.60
N HIS A 169 17.66 -6.21 -5.69
CA HIS A 169 18.97 -6.73 -6.06
C HIS A 169 18.96 -8.25 -5.95
N SER A 170 18.93 -8.92 -7.11
CA SER A 170 19.14 -10.36 -7.16
C SER A 170 20.64 -10.65 -7.07
N GLN A 171 21.02 -11.49 -6.11
CA GLN A 171 22.37 -12.04 -5.99
C GLN A 171 22.27 -13.56 -6.15
N LEU A 172 23.16 -14.14 -6.95
CA LEU A 172 23.27 -15.59 -7.09
C LEU A 172 24.23 -16.10 -6.02
N LEU A 173 23.72 -16.77 -4.99
CA LEU A 173 24.57 -17.52 -4.05
C LEU A 173 24.73 -18.96 -4.54
N VAL A 174 25.98 -19.37 -4.72
CA VAL A 174 26.35 -20.76 -5.02
C VAL A 174 26.78 -21.41 -3.71
N THR A 175 25.99 -22.37 -3.23
CA THR A 175 26.27 -23.13 -2.02
C THR A 175 26.64 -24.57 -2.38
N GLN A 176 27.60 -25.16 -1.67
CA GLN A 176 27.99 -26.56 -1.82
C GLN A 176 27.58 -27.30 -0.55
N GLU A 177 26.64 -28.22 -0.66
CA GLU A 177 26.21 -29.08 0.44
C GLU A 177 26.83 -30.47 0.23
N ILE A 178 27.46 -31.04 1.27
CA ILE A 178 27.97 -32.42 1.23
C ILE A 178 26.79 -33.35 1.46
N VAL A 179 26.59 -34.32 0.56
CA VAL A 179 25.58 -35.39 0.69
C VAL A 179 26.18 -36.60 1.38
#